data_AF-A0A956FW54-F1
#
_entry.id   AF-A0A956FW54-F1
#
_cell.length_a   1.000
_cell.length_b   1.000
_cell.length_c   1.000
_cell.angle_alpha   90.00
_cell.angle_beta   90.00
_cell.angle_gamma   90.00
#
_symmetry.space_group_name_H-M   'P 1'
#
loop_
_entity.id
_entity.type
_entity.pdbx_description
1 polymer ?
#
loop_
_entity_poly.entity_id
_entity_poly.type
_entity_poly.pdbx_seq_one_letter_code
_entity_poly.pdbx_strand_id
1 'polypeptide(L)'
;DGYVGPFPGNMIQKISILQAVRKDLEDFGVVVVTERPADDVDYTMILYGDLGEQSFAGIAPYVDCGDLWPNDTAFANAYGTSNTGSTIVLQEAAHTWGLEHVNAPGDNMHPFKTVASQSFTDVCEKIVANTDLEESGGACNQVHTQYCELGYQNSWQEMRGLFGPPVADVTPPTLEITSPEPGSTHVLPVDLPLSGIISDDRHLQLYDISILQGGEVLLETSDVALDQLMRDPPAGEYELAIRVADEAGNMVEESVAFTILPEGSELPEEPAEDEAEAEGCRVAGDGAPLGFAALLPLAWLRRRSRR
;
A
#
# COMPACT_ATOMS: atom_id res chain seq x y z
N ASP A 1 -8.09 22.43 -13.53
CA ASP A 1 -8.53 21.05 -13.81
C ASP A 1 -7.46 20.21 -13.13
N GLY A 2 -7.72 19.71 -11.92
CA GLY A 2 -6.68 19.22 -10.99
C GLY A 2 -6.04 17.91 -11.42
N TYR A 3 -5.31 17.94 -12.53
CA TYR A 3 -4.56 16.80 -13.03
C TYR A 3 -3.25 16.67 -12.26
N VAL A 4 -3.02 15.48 -11.70
CA VAL A 4 -1.71 15.02 -11.26
C VAL A 4 -1.29 13.90 -12.19
N GLY A 5 -0.22 14.11 -12.94
CA GLY A 5 0.35 13.10 -13.81
C GLY A 5 1.04 11.98 -13.03
N PRO A 6 1.39 10.87 -13.69
CA PRO A 6 2.07 9.77 -13.04
C PRO A 6 3.40 10.21 -12.44
N PHE A 7 3.86 9.52 -11.39
CA PHE A 7 5.21 9.68 -10.89
C PHE A 7 6.22 9.35 -12.01
N PRO A 8 7.14 10.26 -12.37
CA PRO A 8 8.06 10.08 -13.50
C PRO A 8 9.28 9.19 -13.17
N GLY A 9 9.50 8.87 -11.89
CA GLY A 9 10.60 8.02 -11.45
C GLY A 9 10.31 6.52 -11.57
N ASN A 10 11.29 5.70 -11.20
CA ASN A 10 11.16 4.24 -11.18
C ASN A 10 10.65 3.70 -9.83
N MET A 11 10.41 2.39 -9.77
CA MET A 11 9.89 1.71 -8.57
C MET A 11 10.80 1.89 -7.35
N ILE A 12 12.12 1.76 -7.53
CA ILE A 12 13.10 1.92 -6.43
C ILE A 12 13.08 3.34 -5.87
N GLN A 13 12.95 4.36 -6.73
CA GLN A 13 12.80 5.74 -6.28
C GLN A 13 11.49 5.95 -5.51
N LYS A 14 10.39 5.36 -5.99
CA LYS A 14 9.08 5.41 -5.31
C LYS A 14 9.18 4.83 -3.90
N ILE A 15 9.77 3.64 -3.76
CA ILE A 15 9.95 2.97 -2.46
C ILE A 15 10.87 3.78 -1.55
N SER A 16 11.99 4.28 -2.08
CA SER A 16 12.93 5.07 -1.29
C SER A 16 12.31 6.35 -0.73
N ILE A 17 11.40 7.00 -1.48
CA ILE A 17 10.63 8.15 -0.99
C ILE A 17 9.65 7.71 0.09
N LEU A 18 8.90 6.63 -0.13
CA LEU A 18 7.92 6.11 0.82
C LEU A 18 8.58 5.69 2.16
N GLN A 19 9.73 5.02 2.10
CA GLN A 19 10.55 4.68 3.25
C GLN A 19 11.02 5.93 4.01
N ALA A 20 11.43 6.98 3.30
CA ALA A 20 11.80 8.24 3.92
C ALA A 20 10.60 8.91 4.62
N VAL A 21 9.41 8.89 4.02
CA VAL A 21 8.18 9.39 4.65
C VAL A 21 7.85 8.60 5.93
N ARG A 22 7.91 7.26 5.88
CA ARG A 22 7.70 6.39 7.05
C ARG A 22 8.68 6.69 8.16
N LYS A 23 9.95 6.82 7.83
CA LYS A 23 11.02 7.14 8.77
C LYS A 23 10.79 8.49 9.45
N ASP A 24 10.47 9.52 8.68
CA ASP A 24 10.24 10.86 9.24
C ASP A 24 8.97 10.93 10.11
N LEU A 25 8.09 9.91 10.02
CA LEU A 25 6.89 9.76 10.84
C LEU A 25 7.02 8.70 11.95
N GLU A 26 8.18 8.08 12.15
CA GLU A 26 8.36 6.92 13.05
C GLU A 26 8.06 7.21 14.54
N ASP A 27 8.01 8.48 14.92
CA ASP A 27 7.73 8.96 16.28
C ASP A 27 6.26 9.30 16.54
N PHE A 28 5.38 9.16 15.53
CA PHE A 28 3.97 9.55 15.62
C PHE A 28 3.04 8.38 15.30
N GLY A 29 1.82 8.43 15.82
CA GLY A 29 0.78 7.43 15.56
C GLY A 29 0.19 7.49 14.14
N VAL A 30 1.01 7.74 13.13
CA VAL A 30 0.63 7.84 11.71
C VAL A 30 1.13 6.62 10.97
N VAL A 31 0.24 5.94 10.24
CA VAL A 31 0.60 4.79 9.38
C VAL A 31 0.58 5.23 7.92
N VAL A 32 1.67 4.98 7.20
CA VAL A 32 1.83 5.40 5.81
C VAL A 32 1.62 4.21 4.87
N VAL A 33 0.50 4.26 4.15
CA VAL A 33 0.08 3.25 3.17
C VAL A 33 0.01 3.83 1.76
N THR A 34 0.06 2.95 0.76
CA THR A 34 -0.10 3.37 -0.65
C THR A 34 -1.45 3.01 -1.26
N GLU A 35 -2.23 2.21 -0.55
CA GLU A 35 -3.61 1.90 -0.88
C GLU A 35 -4.54 2.83 -0.11
N ARG A 36 -5.62 3.27 -0.76
CA ARG A 36 -6.63 4.11 -0.10
C ARG A 36 -7.26 3.30 1.04
N PRO A 37 -7.25 3.80 2.29
CA PRO A 37 -7.96 3.15 3.38
C PRO A 37 -9.48 3.04 3.11
N ALA A 38 -10.15 2.16 3.86
CA ALA A 38 -11.60 2.04 3.79
C ALA A 38 -12.28 3.35 4.24
N ASP A 39 -13.52 3.57 3.78
CA ASP A 39 -14.27 4.82 4.03
C ASP A 39 -14.56 5.11 5.52
N ASP A 40 -14.38 4.13 6.40
CA ASP A 40 -14.57 4.23 7.86
C ASP A 40 -13.27 4.52 8.64
N VAL A 41 -12.15 4.72 7.93
CA VAL A 41 -10.87 5.13 8.49
C VAL A 41 -10.58 6.56 8.05
N ASP A 42 -10.29 7.45 9.00
CA ASP A 42 -9.85 8.80 8.68
C ASP A 42 -8.41 8.75 8.12
N TYR A 43 -8.16 9.43 7.00
CA TYR A 43 -6.84 9.50 6.40
C TYR A 43 -6.54 10.88 5.82
N THR A 44 -5.26 11.14 5.55
CA THR A 44 -4.81 12.20 4.65
C THR A 44 -4.27 11.57 3.38
N MET A 45 -4.74 12.05 2.22
CA MET A 45 -4.28 11.60 0.92
C MET A 45 -3.34 12.61 0.30
N ILE A 46 -2.12 12.17 -0.03
CA ILE A 46 -1.18 12.96 -0.82
C ILE A 46 -1.08 12.37 -2.22
N LEU A 47 -1.54 13.14 -3.22
CA LEU A 47 -1.31 12.79 -4.62
C LEU A 47 0.09 13.28 -5.02
N TYR A 48 1.02 12.33 -5.12
CA TYR A 48 2.40 12.60 -5.48
C TYR A 48 2.68 12.24 -6.95
N GLY A 49 2.93 13.24 -7.78
CA GLY A 49 3.05 13.04 -9.23
C GLY A 49 3.43 14.29 -10.00
N ASP A 50 3.40 14.21 -11.33
CA ASP A 50 3.76 15.33 -12.20
C ASP A 50 2.66 16.41 -12.19
N LEU A 51 2.91 17.54 -11.54
CA LEU A 51 1.99 18.69 -11.52
C LEU A 51 2.18 19.64 -12.73
N GLY A 52 3.07 19.30 -13.66
CA GLY A 52 3.49 20.17 -14.75
C GLY A 52 4.43 21.29 -14.29
N GLU A 53 4.59 22.31 -15.15
CA GLU A 53 5.40 23.48 -14.83
C GLU A 53 4.70 24.33 -13.77
N GLN A 54 5.29 24.40 -12.57
CA GLN A 54 4.76 25.14 -11.43
C GLN A 54 5.87 25.92 -10.71
N SER A 55 5.50 26.97 -9.98
CA SER A 55 6.41 27.75 -9.12
C SER A 55 6.41 27.29 -7.65
N PHE A 56 5.68 26.22 -7.34
CA PHE A 56 5.53 25.65 -6.00
C PHE A 56 5.83 24.15 -6.04
N ALA A 57 6.19 23.58 -4.89
CA ALA A 57 6.51 22.17 -4.75
C ALA A 57 5.26 21.30 -4.48
N GLY A 58 4.21 21.89 -3.91
CA GLY A 58 2.93 21.24 -3.66
C GLY A 58 1.84 22.26 -3.33
N ILE A 59 0.64 21.73 -3.09
CA ILE A 59 -0.56 22.48 -2.73
C ILE A 59 -1.35 21.67 -1.71
N ALA A 60 -1.44 22.19 -0.50
CA ALA A 60 -2.54 21.94 0.42
C ALA A 60 -3.66 22.94 0.15
N PRO A 61 -4.91 22.50 -0.06
CA PRO A 61 -6.02 23.39 -0.42
C PRO A 61 -6.35 24.42 0.67
N TYR A 62 -5.99 24.11 1.91
CA TYR A 62 -6.16 24.94 3.10
C TYR A 62 -5.28 24.39 4.23
N VAL A 63 -5.30 25.09 5.37
CA VAL A 63 -4.73 24.61 6.63
C VAL A 63 -5.88 24.15 7.53
N ASP A 64 -5.95 22.87 7.87
CA ASP A 64 -7.02 22.31 8.70
C ASP A 64 -6.60 22.29 10.17
N CYS A 65 -6.97 23.34 10.89
CA CYS A 65 -6.53 23.58 12.26
C CYS A 65 -6.99 22.48 13.23
N GLY A 66 -6.12 21.51 13.48
CA GLY A 66 -6.35 20.41 14.41
C GLY A 66 -6.96 19.17 13.77
N ASP A 67 -6.76 18.98 12.46
CA ASP A 67 -7.20 17.78 11.73
C ASP A 67 -8.70 17.51 11.93
N LEU A 68 -9.52 18.55 11.71
CA LEU A 68 -10.96 18.53 11.99
C LEU A 68 -11.78 17.90 10.86
N TRP A 69 -11.21 17.80 9.66
CA TRP A 69 -11.87 17.29 8.48
C TRP A 69 -11.24 15.97 8.03
N PRO A 70 -12.03 14.90 7.97
CA PRO A 70 -11.49 13.62 7.55
C PRO A 70 -11.23 13.60 6.05
N ASN A 71 -10.27 12.78 5.62
CA ASN A 71 -10.04 12.44 4.21
C ASN A 71 -9.54 13.62 3.37
N ASP A 72 -8.81 14.53 4.02
CA ASP A 72 -8.15 15.66 3.38
C ASP A 72 -7.22 15.19 2.26
N THR A 73 -7.17 15.99 1.20
CA THR A 73 -6.38 15.68 0.01
C THR A 73 -5.47 16.85 -0.35
N ALA A 74 -4.17 16.60 -0.38
CA ALA A 74 -3.17 17.55 -0.85
C ALA A 74 -2.37 16.97 -2.03
N PHE A 75 -1.67 17.84 -2.73
CA PHE A 75 -0.99 17.53 -3.99
C PHE A 75 0.48 17.90 -3.88
N ALA A 76 1.37 16.97 -4.23
CA ALA A 76 2.82 17.19 -4.17
C ALA A 76 3.45 16.87 -5.51
N ASN A 77 4.30 17.78 -6.01
CA ASN A 77 5.05 17.56 -7.24
C ASN A 77 6.09 16.47 -7.05
N ALA A 78 6.28 15.66 -8.09
CA ALA A 78 7.20 14.54 -8.04
C ALA A 78 8.67 14.98 -8.16
N TYR A 79 9.46 14.62 -7.17
CA TYR A 79 10.92 14.67 -7.16
C TYR A 79 11.52 13.27 -7.04
N GLY A 80 12.64 13.03 -7.72
CA GLY A 80 13.27 11.70 -7.79
C GLY A 80 14.16 11.33 -6.59
N THR A 81 14.42 12.26 -5.68
CA THR A 81 15.26 12.05 -4.49
C THR A 81 14.40 11.82 -3.25
N SER A 82 14.72 10.81 -2.44
CA SER A 82 13.97 10.42 -1.24
C SER A 82 13.78 11.57 -0.26
N ASN A 83 14.84 12.29 0.09
CA ASN A 83 14.79 13.40 1.05
C ASN A 83 13.99 14.61 0.55
N THR A 84 13.91 14.83 -0.76
CA THR A 84 13.11 15.94 -1.31
C THR A 84 11.65 15.53 -1.42
N GLY A 85 11.39 14.33 -1.94
CA GLY A 85 10.04 13.78 -2.05
C GLY A 85 9.36 13.65 -0.68
N SER A 86 10.05 13.10 0.32
CA SER A 86 9.51 12.99 1.69
C SER A 86 9.19 14.34 2.32
N THR A 87 10.13 15.30 2.31
CA THR A 87 9.88 16.63 2.86
C THR A 87 8.65 17.29 2.23
N ILE A 88 8.47 17.20 0.91
CA ILE A 88 7.32 17.84 0.24
C ILE A 88 6.03 17.10 0.56
N VAL A 89 6.02 15.77 0.49
CA VAL A 89 4.86 14.96 0.89
C VAL A 89 4.41 15.31 2.31
N LEU A 90 5.36 15.41 3.25
CA LEU A 90 5.10 15.72 4.64
C LEU A 90 4.72 17.17 4.88
N GLN A 91 5.28 18.11 4.14
CA GLN A 91 4.90 19.53 4.22
C GLN A 91 3.43 19.73 3.80
N GLU A 92 3.02 19.12 2.69
CA GLU A 92 1.64 19.22 2.22
C GLU A 92 0.65 18.47 3.13
N ALA A 93 1.04 17.31 3.66
CA ALA A 93 0.24 16.59 4.66
C ALA A 93 0.10 17.40 5.96
N ALA A 94 1.18 18.02 6.41
CA ALA A 94 1.19 18.80 7.64
C ALA A 94 0.29 20.04 7.59
N HIS A 95 0.12 20.67 6.42
CA HIS A 95 -0.89 21.70 6.26
C HIS A 95 -2.31 21.16 6.50
N THR A 96 -2.62 19.96 6.04
CA THR A 96 -3.91 19.30 6.33
C THR A 96 -4.05 18.83 7.78
N TRP A 97 -3.00 18.91 8.59
CA TRP A 97 -3.06 18.64 10.03
C TRP A 97 -3.07 19.93 10.87
N GLY A 98 -3.00 21.09 10.21
CA GLY A 98 -3.06 22.39 10.87
C GLY A 98 -1.72 23.07 11.06
N LEU A 99 -0.62 22.49 10.55
CA LEU A 99 0.70 23.10 10.63
C LEU A 99 0.88 24.14 9.52
N GLU A 100 1.56 25.23 9.86
CA GLU A 100 1.86 26.36 9.00
C GLU A 100 3.37 26.49 8.77
N HIS A 101 3.74 27.30 7.79
CA HIS A 101 5.15 27.52 7.48
C HIS A 101 5.90 28.18 8.63
N VAL A 102 7.15 27.75 8.85
CA VAL A 102 8.03 28.32 9.89
C VAL A 102 9.38 28.77 9.34
N ASN A 103 10.00 29.75 10.01
CA ASN A 103 11.34 30.23 9.66
C ASN A 103 12.45 29.37 10.30
N ALA A 104 12.45 28.06 9.99
CA ALA A 104 13.39 27.12 10.59
C ALA A 104 13.90 26.11 9.54
N PRO A 105 15.08 26.31 8.92
CA PRO A 105 15.56 25.47 7.82
C PRO A 105 15.63 23.96 8.10
N GLY A 106 15.70 23.54 9.37
CA GLY A 106 15.69 22.12 9.76
C GLY A 106 14.29 21.51 9.91
N ASP A 107 13.24 22.33 9.97
CA ASP A 107 11.86 21.87 10.14
C ASP A 107 11.20 21.54 8.78
N ASN A 108 10.38 20.49 8.72
CA ASN A 108 9.61 20.13 7.53
C ASN A 108 8.66 21.25 7.08
N MET A 109 8.23 22.11 8.00
CA MET A 109 7.38 23.26 7.70
C MET A 109 8.15 24.49 7.23
N HIS A 110 9.46 24.43 7.06
CA HIS A 110 10.16 25.49 6.35
C HIS A 110 9.71 25.54 4.89
N PRO A 111 9.32 26.71 4.33
CA PRO A 111 8.77 26.82 2.97
C PRO A 111 9.75 26.42 1.84
N PHE A 112 10.98 26.03 2.19
CA PHE A 112 12.02 25.66 1.24
C PHE A 112 12.71 24.36 1.65
N LYS A 113 13.07 23.56 0.64
CA LYS A 113 14.03 22.46 0.82
C LYS A 113 15.46 22.98 0.77
N THR A 114 16.02 23.39 1.91
CA THR A 114 17.34 24.09 1.98
C THR A 114 18.45 23.27 2.61
N VAL A 115 18.13 22.18 3.30
CA VAL A 115 19.09 21.29 3.95
C VAL A 115 18.87 19.83 3.52
N ALA A 116 19.87 18.99 3.75
CA ALA A 116 19.85 17.59 3.31
C ALA A 116 18.70 16.79 3.95
N SER A 117 18.40 17.02 5.22
CA SER A 117 17.31 16.38 5.97
C SER A 117 16.53 17.44 6.74
N GLN A 118 15.20 17.42 6.59
CA GLN A 118 14.27 18.18 7.42
C GLN A 118 13.39 17.16 8.14
N SER A 119 12.90 17.53 9.31
CA SER A 119 12.03 16.70 10.14
C SER A 119 11.05 17.59 10.89
N PHE A 120 10.04 17.03 11.53
CA PHE A 120 9.27 17.77 12.53
C PHE A 120 10.14 17.97 13.79
N THR A 121 10.29 19.20 14.26
CA THR A 121 11.22 19.55 15.33
C THR A 121 10.49 19.87 16.63
N ASP A 122 11.08 19.45 17.75
CA ASP A 122 10.59 19.79 19.11
C ASP A 122 11.15 21.15 19.57
N VAL A 123 10.86 22.18 18.77
CA VAL A 123 11.24 23.57 19.00
C VAL A 123 10.08 24.47 18.63
N CYS A 124 9.79 25.49 19.45
CA CYS A 124 8.83 26.53 19.07
C CYS A 124 9.46 27.46 18.03
N GLU A 125 9.05 27.30 16.77
CA GLU A 125 9.57 28.03 15.62
C GLU A 125 8.59 29.12 15.17
N LYS A 126 9.15 30.22 14.65
CA LYS A 126 8.35 31.39 14.26
C LYS A 126 7.54 31.12 13.00
N ILE A 127 6.23 31.30 13.06
CA ILE A 127 5.34 31.12 11.89
C ILE A 127 5.57 32.26 10.89
N VAL A 128 5.56 31.93 9.60
CA VAL A 128 5.70 32.89 8.49
C VAL A 128 4.53 32.79 7.51
N ALA A 129 4.18 33.91 6.88
CA ALA A 129 3.04 34.00 5.96
C ALA A 129 3.38 33.62 4.51
N ASN A 130 4.66 33.67 4.14
CA ASN A 130 5.10 33.54 2.74
C ASN A 130 6.58 33.12 2.63
N THR A 131 7.01 32.94 1.38
CA THR A 131 8.38 32.59 1.01
C THR A 131 9.39 33.71 1.29
N ASP A 132 8.95 34.95 1.53
CA ASP A 132 9.83 36.04 1.98
C ASP A 132 10.09 35.96 3.50
N LEU A 133 9.58 34.92 4.16
CA LEU A 133 9.75 34.64 5.59
C LEU A 133 9.21 35.77 6.48
N GLU A 134 8.17 36.45 6.01
CA GLU A 134 7.48 37.48 6.80
C GLU A 134 6.74 36.82 7.97
N GLU A 135 7.10 37.22 9.19
CA GLU A 135 6.50 36.68 10.41
C GLU A 135 4.98 36.88 10.42
N SER A 136 4.26 35.83 10.82
CA SER A 136 2.81 35.80 10.91
C SER A 136 2.35 35.45 12.31
N GLY A 137 1.10 35.78 12.61
CA GLY A 137 0.42 35.20 13.77
C GLY A 137 0.11 33.72 13.57
N GLY A 138 -0.06 33.25 12.34
CA GLY A 138 -0.63 31.94 12.04
C GLY A 138 -2.17 31.94 12.09
N ALA A 139 -2.79 31.15 11.21
CA ALA A 139 -4.21 30.85 11.15
C ALA A 139 -4.66 29.88 12.25
N CYS A 140 -3.80 28.95 12.69
CA CYS A 140 -4.17 27.88 13.61
C CYS A 140 -3.72 28.10 15.06
N ASN A 141 -3.63 29.36 15.49
CA ASN A 141 -3.22 29.73 16.85
C ASN A 141 -4.01 29.04 17.96
N GLN A 142 -5.29 28.70 17.76
CA GLN A 142 -6.05 27.95 18.76
C GLN A 142 -5.44 26.56 19.07
N VAL A 143 -4.67 26.00 18.15
CA VAL A 143 -3.89 24.77 18.33
C VAL A 143 -2.46 25.11 18.74
N HIS A 144 -1.76 25.96 17.98
CA HIS A 144 -0.34 26.26 18.25
C HIS A 144 -0.09 26.78 19.68
N THR A 145 -1.00 27.62 20.20
CA THR A 145 -0.85 28.20 21.55
C THR A 145 -1.05 27.21 22.70
N GLN A 146 -1.41 25.96 22.39
CA GLN A 146 -1.42 24.87 23.38
C GLN A 146 0.01 24.39 23.68
N TYR A 147 0.96 24.61 22.77
CA TYR A 147 2.34 24.12 22.85
C TYR A 147 3.38 25.25 22.86
N CYS A 148 3.06 26.40 22.25
CA CYS A 148 3.95 27.55 22.12
C CYS A 148 3.27 28.89 22.46
N GLU A 149 4.03 29.99 22.37
CA GLU A 149 3.46 31.34 22.42
C GLU A 149 2.78 31.73 21.10
N LEU A 150 1.96 32.78 21.09
CA LEU A 150 1.26 33.27 19.90
C LEU A 150 2.24 33.55 18.73
N GLY A 151 1.93 33.05 17.53
CA GLY A 151 2.81 33.19 16.36
C GLY A 151 4.01 32.26 16.32
N TYR A 152 4.03 31.23 17.16
CA TYR A 152 5.01 30.15 17.14
C TYR A 152 4.30 28.81 17.06
N GLN A 153 4.94 27.83 16.43
CA GLN A 153 4.48 26.46 16.24
C GLN A 153 5.58 25.49 16.68
N ASN A 154 5.21 24.40 17.32
CA ASN A 154 6.12 23.28 17.57
C ASN A 154 5.56 22.06 16.84
N SER A 155 6.12 21.79 15.67
CA SER A 155 5.59 20.79 14.76
C SER A 155 5.62 19.39 15.38
N TRP A 156 6.67 19.05 16.14
CA TRP A 156 6.75 17.74 16.79
C TRP A 156 5.70 17.58 17.91
N GLN A 157 5.54 18.56 18.80
CA GLN A 157 4.56 18.47 19.89
C GLN A 157 3.12 18.44 19.37
N GLU A 158 2.83 19.22 18.33
CA GLU A 158 1.52 19.23 17.68
C GLU A 158 1.21 17.90 17.02
N MET A 159 2.16 17.33 16.26
CA MET A 159 2.02 15.98 15.69
C MET A 159 1.79 14.91 16.77
N ARG A 160 2.50 14.99 17.91
CA ARG A 160 2.28 14.08 19.06
C ARG A 160 0.94 14.31 19.74
N GLY A 161 0.44 15.53 19.76
CA GLY A 161 -0.87 15.88 20.29
C GLY A 161 -2.01 15.35 19.43
N LEU A 162 -1.87 15.41 18.10
CA LEU A 162 -2.86 14.95 17.14
C LEU A 162 -2.89 13.42 17.04
N PHE A 163 -1.73 12.80 16.79
CA PHE A 163 -1.66 11.37 16.43
C PHE A 163 -1.21 10.47 17.57
N GLY A 164 -0.71 11.04 18.67
CA GLY A 164 -0.20 10.24 19.79
C GLY A 164 1.16 9.59 19.49
N PRO A 165 1.58 8.61 20.32
CA PRO A 165 2.82 7.87 20.15
C PRO A 165 2.76 6.90 18.95
N PRO A 166 3.92 6.40 18.48
CA PRO A 166 3.94 5.52 17.31
C PRO A 166 3.25 4.19 17.55
N VAL A 167 2.67 3.66 16.48
CA VAL A 167 2.01 2.35 16.46
C VAL A 167 2.97 1.33 15.84
N ALA A 168 3.41 0.39 16.67
CA ALA A 168 4.27 -0.70 16.22
C ALA A 168 3.59 -1.51 15.13
N ASP A 169 4.36 -1.85 14.11
CA ASP A 169 3.92 -2.86 13.15
C ASP A 169 4.07 -4.25 13.77
N VAL A 170 3.02 -5.05 13.70
CA VAL A 170 2.99 -6.41 14.24
C VAL A 170 2.32 -7.39 13.28
N THR A 171 1.92 -6.93 12.10
CA THR A 171 1.21 -7.74 11.11
C THR A 171 2.27 -8.35 10.19
N PRO A 172 2.40 -9.68 10.08
CA PRO A 172 3.27 -10.27 9.09
C PRO A 172 2.71 -10.13 7.68
N PRO A 173 3.59 -10.07 6.65
CA PRO A 173 3.14 -10.17 5.28
C PRO A 173 2.53 -11.55 5.00
N THR A 174 1.83 -11.68 3.89
CA THR A 174 1.38 -12.97 3.33
C THR A 174 2.08 -13.24 2.01
N LEU A 175 2.38 -14.50 1.72
CA LEU A 175 2.98 -14.95 0.46
C LEU A 175 2.09 -15.98 -0.22
N GLU A 176 1.74 -15.74 -1.48
CA GLU A 176 1.10 -16.74 -2.36
C GLU A 176 2.10 -17.13 -3.46
N ILE A 177 2.62 -18.36 -3.40
CA ILE A 177 3.52 -18.89 -4.44
C ILE A 177 2.68 -19.26 -5.67
N THR A 178 2.97 -18.64 -6.79
CA THR A 178 2.24 -18.83 -8.06
C THR A 178 3.01 -19.69 -9.06
N SER A 179 4.33 -19.83 -8.88
CA SER A 179 5.14 -20.75 -9.65
C SER A 179 6.38 -21.19 -8.84
N PRO A 180 6.81 -22.45 -8.93
CA PRO A 180 6.14 -23.56 -9.61
C PRO A 180 4.84 -23.96 -8.90
N GLU A 181 3.96 -24.66 -9.62
CA GLU A 181 2.79 -25.26 -8.99
C GLU A 181 3.24 -26.35 -8.00
N PRO A 182 2.65 -26.42 -6.79
CA PRO A 182 2.97 -27.47 -5.83
C PRO A 182 2.75 -28.87 -6.41
N GLY A 183 3.79 -29.72 -6.34
CA GLY A 183 3.81 -31.08 -6.87
C GLY A 183 4.14 -31.21 -8.36
N SER A 184 4.39 -30.09 -9.06
CA SER A 184 4.71 -30.13 -10.49
C SER A 184 6.01 -30.88 -10.80
N THR A 185 6.09 -31.43 -12.02
CA THR A 185 7.26 -32.16 -12.52
C THR A 185 7.74 -31.54 -13.82
N HIS A 186 9.06 -31.34 -13.94
CA HIS A 186 9.69 -30.70 -15.09
C HIS A 186 10.84 -31.56 -15.61
N VAL A 187 11.22 -31.43 -16.89
CA VAL A 187 12.29 -32.22 -17.53
C VAL A 187 13.37 -31.28 -18.04
N LEU A 188 14.64 -31.60 -17.78
CA LEU A 188 15.78 -30.82 -18.28
C LEU A 188 15.90 -30.86 -19.82
N PRO A 189 16.45 -29.81 -20.45
CA PRO A 189 16.76 -28.49 -19.88
C PRO A 189 15.49 -27.67 -19.59
N VAL A 190 15.48 -26.92 -18.49
CA VAL A 190 14.31 -26.12 -18.08
C VAL A 190 14.74 -24.87 -17.32
N ASP A 191 14.16 -23.74 -17.70
CA ASP A 191 14.16 -22.51 -16.92
C ASP A 191 12.85 -22.47 -16.12
N LEU A 192 12.94 -22.57 -14.79
CA LEU A 192 11.79 -22.63 -13.90
C LEU A 192 11.66 -21.33 -13.10
N PRO A 193 10.59 -20.53 -13.29
CA PRO A 193 10.33 -19.38 -12.45
C PRO A 193 9.91 -19.82 -11.05
N LEU A 194 10.46 -19.15 -10.04
CA LEU A 194 10.00 -19.18 -8.65
C LEU A 194 9.39 -17.81 -8.36
N SER A 195 8.07 -17.74 -8.47
CA SER A 195 7.30 -16.50 -8.45
C SER A 195 6.20 -16.54 -7.39
N GLY A 196 5.88 -15.40 -6.81
CA GLY A 196 4.81 -15.28 -5.83
C GLY A 196 4.37 -13.85 -5.57
N ILE A 197 3.16 -13.71 -5.07
CA ILE A 197 2.55 -12.43 -4.71
C ILE A 197 2.74 -12.21 -3.20
N ILE A 198 3.33 -11.07 -2.84
CA ILE A 198 3.45 -10.63 -1.46
C ILE A 198 2.39 -9.56 -1.19
N SER A 199 1.60 -9.73 -0.15
CA SER A 199 0.61 -8.76 0.32
C SER A 199 0.87 -8.42 1.78
N ASP A 200 0.65 -7.16 2.16
CA ASP A 200 0.98 -6.62 3.47
C ASP A 200 0.16 -5.35 3.74
N ASP A 201 -0.19 -5.07 4.99
CA ASP A 201 -0.96 -3.88 5.36
C ASP A 201 -0.14 -2.57 5.23
N ARG A 202 1.18 -2.68 5.07
CA ARG A 202 2.09 -1.58 4.72
C ARG A 202 2.74 -1.77 3.35
N HIS A 203 2.09 -2.47 2.42
CA HIS A 203 2.51 -2.43 1.01
C HIS A 203 2.46 -0.97 0.49
N LEU A 204 3.40 -0.47 -0.29
CA LEU A 204 4.58 -1.04 -0.96
C LEU A 204 5.85 -0.92 -0.10
N GLN A 205 6.77 -1.89 -0.14
CA GLN A 205 8.07 -1.87 0.54
C GLN A 205 9.07 -2.83 -0.12
N LEU A 206 10.33 -2.81 0.33
CA LEU A 206 11.27 -3.90 0.05
C LEU A 206 11.12 -4.96 1.13
N TYR A 207 10.88 -6.21 0.73
CA TYR A 207 10.84 -7.34 1.64
C TYR A 207 12.18 -8.06 1.61
N ASP A 208 12.64 -8.53 2.77
CA ASP A 208 13.77 -9.44 2.86
C ASP A 208 13.29 -10.86 2.57
N ILE A 209 13.76 -11.42 1.45
CA ILE A 209 13.33 -12.72 0.92
C ILE A 209 14.50 -13.70 1.04
N SER A 210 14.28 -14.81 1.74
CA SER A 210 15.24 -15.92 1.84
C SER A 210 14.64 -17.19 1.26
N ILE A 211 15.37 -17.88 0.39
CA ILE A 211 14.99 -19.19 -0.16
C ILE A 211 15.89 -20.24 0.46
N LEU A 212 15.29 -21.28 1.05
CA LEU A 212 15.97 -22.34 1.77
C LEU A 212 15.62 -23.72 1.21
N GLN A 213 16.54 -24.67 1.31
CA GLN A 213 16.29 -26.09 1.06
C GLN A 213 16.92 -26.91 2.19
N GLY A 214 16.13 -27.75 2.86
CA GLY A 214 16.62 -28.54 4.01
C GLY A 214 17.18 -27.69 5.16
N GLY A 215 16.76 -26.42 5.27
CA GLY A 215 17.23 -25.46 6.26
C GLY A 215 18.51 -24.70 5.89
N GLU A 216 19.14 -25.01 4.75
CA GLU A 216 20.25 -24.23 4.20
C GLU A 216 19.73 -23.07 3.35
N VAL A 217 20.26 -21.86 3.54
CA VAL A 217 19.91 -20.69 2.74
C VAL A 217 20.59 -20.79 1.38
N LEU A 218 19.78 -20.89 0.32
CA LEU A 218 20.23 -20.91 -1.07
C LEU A 218 20.40 -19.49 -1.64
N LEU A 219 19.50 -18.59 -1.27
CA LEU A 219 19.48 -17.20 -1.73
C LEU A 219 18.92 -16.28 -0.64
N GLU A 220 19.52 -15.10 -0.51
CA GLU A 220 18.96 -13.94 0.19
C GLU A 220 18.89 -12.77 -0.81
N THR A 221 17.76 -12.09 -0.85
CA THR A 221 17.55 -10.91 -1.70
C THR A 221 16.56 -9.96 -1.03
N SER A 222 16.53 -8.70 -1.47
CA SER A 222 15.50 -7.74 -1.07
C SER A 222 14.77 -7.23 -2.31
N ASP A 223 13.46 -7.43 -2.38
CA ASP A 223 12.64 -7.06 -3.54
C ASP A 223 11.18 -6.79 -3.13
N VAL A 224 10.36 -6.27 -4.05
CA VAL A 224 8.93 -5.98 -3.84
C VAL A 224 8.02 -7.19 -4.02
N ALA A 225 8.54 -8.25 -4.64
CA ALA A 225 7.83 -9.48 -4.98
C ALA A 225 8.82 -10.66 -5.01
N LEU A 226 8.30 -11.88 -4.92
CA LEU A 226 9.08 -13.07 -5.24
C LEU A 226 9.12 -13.24 -6.76
N ASP A 227 10.27 -13.00 -7.37
CA ASP A 227 10.49 -13.20 -8.82
C ASP A 227 11.92 -13.68 -9.09
N GLN A 228 12.15 -14.97 -8.90
CA GLN A 228 13.44 -15.63 -9.14
C GLN A 228 13.35 -16.59 -10.32
N LEU A 229 14.48 -16.84 -10.99
CA LEU A 229 14.56 -17.78 -12.11
C LEU A 229 15.62 -18.84 -11.85
N MET A 230 15.20 -20.10 -11.76
CA MET A 230 16.09 -21.26 -11.67
C MET A 230 16.44 -21.72 -13.09
N ARG A 231 17.69 -21.52 -13.52
CA ARG A 231 18.15 -21.96 -14.85
C ARG A 231 18.80 -23.33 -14.78
N ASP A 232 18.27 -24.28 -15.55
CA ASP A 232 18.71 -25.67 -15.62
C ASP A 232 19.07 -26.26 -14.23
N PRO A 233 18.14 -26.21 -13.26
CA PRO A 233 18.41 -26.72 -11.92
C PRO A 233 18.74 -28.22 -11.96
N PRO A 234 19.66 -28.73 -11.12
CA PRO A 234 19.97 -30.15 -11.09
C PRO A 234 18.73 -31.04 -10.95
N ALA A 235 18.72 -32.19 -11.63
CA ALA A 235 17.65 -33.16 -11.46
C ALA A 235 17.57 -33.64 -10.00
N GLY A 236 16.35 -33.76 -9.47
CA GLY A 236 16.10 -34.10 -8.08
C GLY A 236 14.72 -33.65 -7.60
N GLU A 237 14.42 -34.01 -6.36
CA GLU A 237 13.25 -33.53 -5.62
C GLU A 237 13.62 -32.23 -4.90
N TYR A 238 12.74 -31.24 -5.01
CA TYR A 238 12.88 -29.94 -4.37
C TYR A 238 11.77 -29.75 -3.35
N GLU A 239 12.15 -29.27 -2.17
CA GLU A 239 11.27 -28.75 -1.13
C GLU A 239 11.88 -27.43 -0.68
N LEU A 240 11.42 -26.35 -1.30
CA LEU A 240 11.91 -25.00 -1.03
C LEU A 240 11.04 -24.34 0.02
N ALA A 241 11.65 -23.80 1.06
CA ALA A 241 11.01 -22.89 2.01
C ALA A 241 11.38 -21.44 1.64
N ILE A 242 10.38 -20.59 1.48
CA ILE A 242 10.53 -19.18 1.18
C ILE A 242 10.11 -18.39 2.41
N ARG A 243 11.05 -17.65 2.99
CA ARG A 243 10.80 -16.69 4.05
C ARG A 243 10.71 -15.29 3.47
N VAL A 244 9.72 -14.54 3.90
CA VAL A 244 9.53 -13.12 3.56
C VAL A 244 9.37 -12.34 4.85
N ALA A 245 10.18 -11.31 5.04
CA ALA A 245 10.07 -10.38 6.16
C ALA A 245 9.83 -8.96 5.67
N ASP A 246 8.98 -8.21 6.39
CA ASP A 246 8.73 -6.79 6.17
C ASP A 246 9.81 -5.87 6.79
N GLU A 247 9.68 -4.56 6.60
CA GLU A 247 10.57 -3.53 7.18
C GLU A 247 10.59 -3.52 8.72
N ALA A 248 9.57 -4.06 9.37
CA ALA A 248 9.47 -4.17 10.83
C ALA A 248 10.00 -5.50 11.39
N GLY A 249 10.34 -6.44 10.50
CA GLY A 249 10.83 -7.78 10.85
C GLY A 249 9.72 -8.80 11.15
N ASN A 250 8.44 -8.50 10.87
CA ASN A 250 7.41 -9.51 10.88
C ASN A 250 7.60 -10.40 9.65
N MET A 251 7.30 -11.71 9.79
CA MET A 251 7.73 -12.70 8.81
C MET A 251 6.68 -13.78 8.56
N VAL A 252 6.66 -14.26 7.32
CA VAL A 252 5.93 -15.45 6.87
C VAL A 252 6.89 -16.43 6.23
N GLU A 253 6.59 -17.73 6.37
CA GLU A 253 7.30 -18.81 5.68
C GLU A 253 6.27 -19.66 4.93
N GLU A 254 6.49 -19.84 3.64
CA GLU A 254 5.71 -20.76 2.80
C GLU A 254 6.64 -21.77 2.15
N SER A 255 6.09 -22.89 1.67
CA SER A 255 6.89 -23.93 1.03
C SER A 255 6.27 -24.40 -0.28
N VAL A 256 7.13 -24.73 -1.25
CA VAL A 256 6.75 -25.34 -2.51
C VAL A 256 7.62 -26.55 -2.80
N ALA A 257 6.97 -27.65 -3.17
CA ALA A 257 7.64 -28.88 -3.57
C ALA A 257 7.41 -29.15 -5.06
N PHE A 258 8.44 -29.60 -5.77
CA PHE A 258 8.38 -29.95 -7.19
C PHE A 258 9.53 -30.90 -7.54
N THR A 259 9.46 -31.52 -8.72
CA THR A 259 10.47 -32.49 -9.18
C THR A 259 11.10 -32.04 -10.50
N ILE A 260 12.42 -32.15 -10.60
CA ILE A 260 13.16 -31.99 -11.85
C ILE A 260 13.70 -33.35 -12.30
N LEU A 261 13.29 -33.80 -13.48
CA LEU A 261 13.73 -35.05 -14.08
C LEU A 261 14.92 -34.81 -15.03
N PRO A 262 15.82 -35.82 -15.19
CA PRO A 262 16.90 -35.76 -16.18
C PRO A 262 16.40 -35.58 -17.61
N GLU A 263 17.24 -35.03 -18.48
CA GLU A 263 16.95 -34.88 -19.91
C GLU A 263 16.49 -36.19 -20.55
N GLY A 264 15.40 -36.14 -21.33
CA GLY A 264 14.82 -37.28 -22.01
C GLY A 264 13.88 -38.14 -21.16
N SER A 265 13.56 -37.73 -19.93
CA SER A 265 12.51 -38.37 -19.12
C SER A 265 11.11 -38.06 -19.67
N GLU A 266 10.17 -38.99 -19.50
CA GLU A 266 8.76 -38.76 -19.82
C GLU A 266 8.07 -38.09 -18.62
N LEU A 267 7.23 -37.07 -18.89
CA LEU A 267 6.41 -36.44 -17.85
C LEU A 267 5.32 -37.43 -17.39
N PRO A 268 4.91 -37.38 -16.11
CA PRO A 268 3.73 -38.12 -15.66
C PRO A 268 2.52 -37.70 -16.50
N GLU A 269 1.69 -38.66 -16.93
CA GLU A 269 0.40 -38.35 -17.55
C GLU A 269 -0.45 -37.57 -16.53
N GLU A 270 -0.97 -36.40 -16.91
CA GLU A 270 -1.96 -35.71 -16.09
C GLU A 270 -3.16 -36.64 -15.87
N PRO A 271 -3.72 -36.73 -14.65
CA PRO A 271 -4.90 -37.53 -14.42
C PRO A 271 -6.00 -37.04 -15.36
N ALA A 272 -6.51 -37.96 -16.19
CA ALA A 272 -7.63 -37.65 -17.08
C ALA A 272 -8.76 -37.02 -16.25
N GLU A 273 -9.10 -35.78 -16.55
CA GLU A 273 -10.34 -35.19 -16.07
C GLU A 273 -11.46 -36.13 -16.53
N ASP A 274 -12.17 -36.75 -15.59
CA ASP A 274 -13.38 -37.50 -15.89
C ASP A 274 -14.35 -36.52 -16.56
N GLU A 275 -14.42 -36.56 -17.90
CA GLU A 275 -15.48 -35.91 -18.65
C GLU A 275 -16.80 -36.51 -18.16
N ALA A 276 -17.42 -35.87 -17.18
CA ALA A 276 -18.79 -36.13 -16.81
C ALA A 276 -19.62 -35.89 -18.09
N GLU A 277 -20.05 -36.98 -18.73
CA GLU A 277 -20.96 -36.95 -19.87
C GLU A 277 -22.12 -36.00 -19.52
N ALA A 278 -22.13 -34.83 -20.16
CA ALA A 278 -23.25 -33.93 -20.08
C ALA A 278 -24.46 -34.64 -20.70
N GLU A 279 -25.33 -35.21 -19.85
CA GLU A 279 -26.64 -35.68 -20.26
C GLU A 279 -27.39 -34.49 -20.89
N GLY A 280 -27.35 -34.44 -22.22
CA GLY A 280 -28.04 -33.43 -23.02
C GLY A 280 -29.52 -33.43 -22.68
N CYS A 281 -30.00 -32.28 -22.21
CA CYS A 281 -31.40 -32.02 -21.93
C CYS A 281 -32.24 -32.24 -23.20
N ARG A 282 -33.00 -33.34 -23.25
CA ARG A 282 -33.92 -33.66 -24.36
C ARG A 282 -35.25 -32.95 -24.14
N VAL A 283 -35.62 -32.08 -25.09
CA VAL A 283 -36.97 -31.51 -25.17
C VAL A 283 -37.92 -32.53 -25.79
N ALA A 284 -38.95 -32.95 -25.06
CA ALA A 284 -40.02 -33.76 -25.61
C ALA A 284 -40.92 -32.88 -26.50
N GLY A 285 -41.00 -33.22 -27.79
CA GLY A 285 -41.89 -32.60 -28.76
C GLY A 285 -43.35 -33.06 -28.63
N ASP A 286 -44.23 -32.15 -29.06
CA ASP A 286 -45.68 -32.16 -28.97
C ASP A 286 -46.43 -33.39 -29.53
N GLY A 287 -47.54 -33.72 -28.86
CA GLY A 287 -48.61 -34.60 -29.35
C GLY A 287 -49.80 -34.69 -28.39
N ALA A 288 -50.72 -33.72 -28.45
CA ALA A 288 -52.00 -33.69 -27.72
C ALA A 288 -53.08 -34.61 -28.35
N PRO A 289 -54.37 -34.66 -27.91
CA PRO A 289 -55.04 -34.19 -26.67
C PRO A 289 -56.03 -35.24 -26.06
N LEU A 290 -56.71 -34.88 -24.94
CA LEU A 290 -58.06 -35.27 -24.45
C LEU A 290 -58.06 -35.05 -22.91
N GLY A 291 -58.98 -34.43 -22.19
CA GLY A 291 -60.25 -33.75 -22.45
C GLY A 291 -60.89 -33.42 -21.08
N PHE A 292 -61.41 -32.21 -20.95
CA PHE A 292 -62.48 -31.71 -20.06
C PHE A 292 -62.42 -31.73 -18.51
N ALA A 293 -62.92 -30.58 -18.00
CA ALA A 293 -63.55 -30.26 -16.71
C ALA A 293 -62.62 -29.77 -15.57
N ALA A 294 -62.93 -28.75 -14.77
CA ALA A 294 -63.98 -27.72 -14.75
C ALA A 294 -63.68 -26.76 -13.55
N LEU A 295 -64.07 -25.48 -13.70
CA LEU A 295 -64.58 -24.55 -12.67
C LEU A 295 -63.65 -23.91 -11.60
N LEU A 296 -63.38 -22.61 -11.86
CA LEU A 296 -63.60 -21.40 -11.05
C LEU A 296 -62.64 -20.97 -9.89
N PRO A 297 -62.52 -19.63 -9.66
CA PRO A 297 -61.42 -18.99 -8.92
C PRO A 297 -61.84 -18.50 -7.52
N LEU A 298 -60.86 -18.19 -6.67
CA LEU A 298 -61.07 -17.33 -5.50
C LEU A 298 -59.88 -16.39 -5.30
N ALA A 299 -60.22 -15.11 -5.32
CA ALA A 299 -59.35 -13.98 -5.10
C ALA A 299 -59.25 -13.59 -3.61
N TRP A 300 -58.25 -12.77 -3.31
CA TRP A 300 -58.17 -11.78 -2.22
C TRP A 300 -57.95 -12.29 -0.78
N LEU A 301 -56.84 -11.89 -0.14
CA LEU A 301 -56.78 -10.69 0.72
C LEU A 301 -55.40 -10.44 1.38
N ARG A 302 -54.92 -9.20 1.20
CA ARG A 302 -54.05 -8.47 2.13
C ARG A 302 -54.65 -8.42 3.53
N ARG A 303 -53.81 -8.48 4.58
CA ARG A 303 -53.84 -7.46 5.65
C ARG A 303 -52.60 -7.42 6.53
N ARG A 304 -52.09 -6.19 6.72
CA ARG A 304 -51.20 -5.70 7.77
C ARG A 304 -51.86 -5.76 9.16
N SER A 305 -51.06 -5.95 10.21
CA SER A 305 -51.04 -5.12 11.44
C SER A 305 -49.70 -5.33 12.16
N ARG A 306 -48.83 -4.31 12.29
CA ARG A 306 -48.71 -3.39 13.44
C ARG A 306 -48.66 -4.09 14.82
N ARG A 307 -47.49 -4.06 15.44
CA ARG A 307 -47.17 -3.11 16.53
C ARG A 307 -45.83 -2.45 16.25
#